data_AF-A0A346HGN6-F1
#
_entry.id   AF-A0A346HGN6-F1
#
_cell.length_a   1.000
_cell.length_b   1.000
_cell.length_c   1.000
_cell.angle_alpha   90.00
_cell.angle_beta   90.00
_cell.angle_gamma   90.00
#
_symmetry.space_group_name_H-M   'P 1'
#
loop_
_entity.id
_entity.type
_entity.pdbx_description
1 polymer ?
#
loop_
_entity_poly.entity_id
_entity_poly.type
_entity_poly.pdbx_seq_one_letter_code
_entity_poly.pdbx_strand_id
1 'polypeptide(L)'
;MKVAFVFATAIVGILAADNILIVEEQKLHHIHDACQANPATYADHDLLHDLSANLDNPQVGAHMLCESQGVGLQGPDGRLDLPVIKSKIALSVKDPAKVDRLVRECAIAKTTPEKTAINLFMCLDKNGVTYFHEF
;
A
#
# COMPACT_ATOMS: atom_id res chain seq x y z
N MET A 1 60.03 0.97 -11.71
CA MET A 1 58.85 0.12 -11.43
C MET A 1 57.89 0.97 -10.61
N LYS A 2 56.92 1.70 -11.18
CA LYS A 2 55.54 1.26 -11.48
C LYS A 2 54.97 0.33 -10.40
N VAL A 3 54.17 0.87 -9.47
CA VAL A 3 52.78 0.39 -9.24
C VAL A 3 51.97 1.51 -8.58
N ALA A 4 50.99 2.05 -9.31
CA ALA A 4 49.94 2.89 -8.74
C ALA A 4 48.87 1.94 -8.17
N PHE A 5 48.55 2.09 -6.88
CA PHE A 5 47.39 1.44 -6.27
C PHE A 5 46.32 2.50 -6.03
N VAL A 6 45.54 2.77 -7.08
CA VAL A 6 44.23 3.42 -6.97
C VAL A 6 43.20 2.31 -7.08
N PHE A 7 42.83 1.70 -5.94
CA PHE A 7 41.64 0.86 -5.88
C PHE A 7 40.44 1.74 -5.59
N ALA A 8 39.80 2.16 -6.66
CA ALA A 8 38.40 2.54 -6.65
C ALA A 8 37.56 1.33 -6.23
N THR A 9 36.73 1.49 -5.20
CA THR A 9 35.49 0.72 -5.05
C THR A 9 34.44 1.59 -4.36
N ALA A 10 33.83 2.46 -5.16
CA ALA A 10 32.52 3.03 -4.85
C ALA A 10 31.46 1.98 -5.20
N ILE A 11 31.10 1.11 -4.25
CA ILE A 11 29.90 0.27 -4.36
C ILE A 11 29.27 0.13 -2.97
N VAL A 12 28.60 1.18 -2.50
CA VAL A 12 27.60 1.04 -1.43
C VAL A 12 26.43 1.94 -1.82
N GLY A 13 25.46 1.38 -2.55
CA GLY A 13 24.30 2.18 -2.98
C GLY A 13 23.00 1.40 -3.20
N ILE A 14 23.01 0.06 -3.17
CA ILE A 14 21.85 -0.73 -3.61
C ILE A 14 21.00 -1.26 -2.43
N LEU A 15 21.51 -1.25 -1.19
CA LEU A 15 20.84 -1.89 -0.04
C LEU A 15 19.77 -1.03 0.66
N ALA A 16 19.53 0.22 0.25
CA ALA A 16 18.64 1.11 0.99
C ALA A 16 17.14 0.86 0.69
N ALA A 17 16.78 0.47 -0.53
CA ALA A 17 15.38 0.43 -0.97
C ALA A 17 14.58 -0.75 -0.39
N ASP A 18 15.19 -1.94 -0.30
CA ASP A 18 14.50 -3.14 0.22
C ASP A 18 14.19 -3.00 1.71
N ASN A 19 15.08 -2.34 2.47
CA ASN A 19 14.84 -2.03 3.88
C ASN A 19 13.64 -1.09 4.09
N ILE A 20 13.37 -0.16 3.15
CA ILE A 20 12.24 0.76 3.26
C ILE A 20 10.92 0.03 3.04
N LEU A 21 10.85 -0.88 2.06
CA LEU A 21 9.64 -1.66 1.81
C LEU A 21 9.26 -2.52 3.03
N ILE A 22 10.23 -3.22 3.63
CA ILE A 22 10.01 -4.04 4.83
C ILE A 22 9.48 -3.21 6.01
N VAL A 23 10.04 -2.02 6.24
CA VAL A 23 9.58 -1.12 7.32
C VAL A 23 8.15 -0.66 7.08
N GLU A 24 7.79 -0.39 5.83
CA GLU A 24 6.44 0.03 5.46
C GLU A 24 5.42 -1.11 5.55
N GLU A 25 5.80 -2.34 5.19
CA GLU A 25 5.00 -3.56 5.39
C GLU A 25 4.76 -3.81 6.89
N GLN A 26 5.79 -3.73 7.73
CA GLN A 26 5.62 -3.81 9.20
C GLN A 26 4.67 -2.75 9.75
N LYS A 27 4.72 -1.53 9.19
CA LYS A 27 3.79 -0.46 9.57
C LYS A 27 2.37 -0.79 9.14
N LEU A 28 2.16 -1.36 7.95
CA LEU A 28 0.86 -1.80 7.48
C LEU A 28 0.28 -2.88 8.38
N HIS A 29 1.05 -3.91 8.74
CA HIS A 29 0.67 -4.90 9.74
C HIS A 29 0.22 -4.28 11.08
N HIS A 30 0.97 -3.32 11.62
CA HIS A 30 0.56 -2.66 12.88
C HIS A 30 -0.73 -1.84 12.74
N ILE A 31 -0.97 -1.26 11.57
CA ILE A 31 -2.22 -0.57 11.27
C ILE A 31 -3.37 -1.59 11.19
N HIS A 32 -3.16 -2.71 10.50
CA HIS A 32 -4.11 -3.81 10.44
C HIS A 32 -4.51 -4.30 11.83
N ASP A 33 -3.52 -4.62 12.68
CA ASP A 33 -3.74 -5.06 14.06
C ASP A 33 -4.57 -4.03 14.86
N ALA A 34 -4.27 -2.74 14.70
CA ALA A 34 -5.01 -1.67 15.34
C ALA A 34 -6.46 -1.57 14.82
N CYS A 35 -6.68 -1.75 13.51
CA CYS A 35 -8.00 -1.79 12.91
C CYS A 35 -8.79 -3.02 13.35
N GLN A 36 -8.15 -4.18 13.51
CA GLN A 36 -8.76 -5.39 14.07
C GLN A 36 -9.14 -5.25 15.54
N ALA A 37 -8.30 -4.59 16.34
CA ALA A 37 -8.54 -4.42 17.78
C ALA A 37 -9.71 -3.49 18.10
N ASN A 38 -10.11 -2.62 17.17
CA ASN A 38 -11.23 -1.70 17.35
C ASN A 38 -12.54 -2.33 16.85
N PRO A 39 -13.57 -2.52 17.70
CA PRO A 39 -14.84 -3.13 17.29
C PRO A 39 -15.56 -2.40 16.15
N ALA A 40 -15.30 -1.11 15.94
CA ALA A 40 -15.90 -0.34 14.85
C ALA A 40 -15.26 -0.63 13.48
N THR A 41 -14.06 -1.20 13.46
CA THR A 41 -13.27 -1.45 12.24
C THR A 41 -12.81 -2.90 12.13
N TYR A 42 -13.22 -3.76 13.07
CA TYR A 42 -13.00 -5.20 13.01
C TYR A 42 -13.63 -5.79 11.74
N ALA A 43 -12.92 -6.72 11.12
CA ALA A 43 -13.43 -7.55 10.04
C ALA A 43 -12.96 -8.99 10.19
N ASP A 44 -13.86 -9.92 9.95
CA ASP A 44 -13.50 -11.34 9.82
C ASP A 44 -12.45 -11.50 8.69
N HIS A 45 -11.37 -12.21 8.97
CA HIS A 45 -10.26 -12.40 8.04
C HIS A 45 -10.72 -13.09 6.75
N ASP A 46 -11.68 -14.01 6.85
CA ASP A 46 -12.20 -14.72 5.67
C ASP A 46 -12.92 -13.77 4.70
N LEU A 47 -13.43 -12.64 5.19
CA LEU A 47 -14.05 -11.60 4.35
C LEU A 47 -13.01 -10.73 3.64
N LEU A 48 -11.81 -10.58 4.22
CA LEU A 48 -10.73 -9.76 3.67
C LEU A 48 -9.99 -10.47 2.52
N HIS A 49 -9.92 -11.81 2.54
CA HIS A 49 -9.31 -12.61 1.48
C HIS A 49 -9.96 -12.46 0.10
N ASP A 50 -11.25 -12.08 0.04
CA ASP A 50 -11.94 -11.78 -1.22
C ASP A 50 -12.69 -10.45 -1.13
N LEU A 51 -11.94 -9.37 -1.23
CA LEU A 51 -12.47 -8.01 -1.29
C LEU A 51 -13.49 -7.82 -2.43
N SER A 52 -13.34 -8.56 -3.53
CA SER A 52 -14.23 -8.43 -4.68
C SER A 52 -15.62 -8.98 -4.40
N ALA A 53 -15.71 -10.11 -3.70
CA ALA A 53 -16.96 -10.69 -3.24
C ALA A 53 -17.61 -9.88 -2.09
N ASN A 54 -16.80 -9.12 -1.35
CA ASN A 54 -17.23 -8.44 -0.12
C ASN A 54 -17.29 -6.90 -0.25
N LEU A 55 -17.42 -6.36 -1.46
CA LEU A 55 -17.43 -4.91 -1.72
C LEU A 55 -18.52 -4.14 -0.94
N ASP A 56 -19.66 -4.78 -0.68
CA ASP A 56 -20.79 -4.20 0.05
C ASP A 56 -20.86 -4.66 1.52
N ASN A 57 -19.86 -5.42 1.99
CA ASN A 57 -19.82 -5.87 3.38
C ASN A 57 -19.39 -4.71 4.30
N PRO A 58 -20.19 -4.33 5.31
CA PRO A 58 -19.89 -3.18 6.16
C PRO A 58 -18.63 -3.36 7.01
N GLN A 59 -18.29 -4.59 7.43
CA GLN A 59 -17.06 -4.85 8.18
C GLN A 59 -15.84 -4.61 7.29
N VAL A 60 -15.85 -5.17 6.08
CA VAL A 60 -14.77 -4.98 5.09
C VAL A 60 -14.63 -3.51 4.75
N GLY A 61 -15.74 -2.81 4.50
CA GLY A 61 -15.71 -1.38 4.23
C GLY A 61 -15.07 -0.55 5.32
N ALA A 62 -15.48 -0.77 6.58
CA ALA A 62 -14.93 -0.07 7.73
C ALA A 62 -13.44 -0.39 7.94
N HIS A 63 -13.06 -1.65 7.78
CA HIS A 63 -11.69 -2.12 7.93
C HIS A 63 -10.76 -1.51 6.87
N MET A 64 -11.11 -1.64 5.58
CA MET A 64 -10.28 -1.10 4.50
C MET A 64 -10.17 0.43 4.58
N LEU A 65 -11.24 1.13 5.01
CA LEU A 65 -11.16 2.58 5.25
C LEU A 65 -10.19 2.91 6.39
N CYS A 66 -10.25 2.16 7.50
CA CYS A 66 -9.35 2.32 8.64
C CYS A 66 -7.88 2.19 8.21
N GLU A 67 -7.55 1.14 7.47
CA GLU A 67 -6.18 0.94 6.97
C GLU A 67 -5.77 2.02 5.96
N SER A 68 -6.67 2.33 5.02
CA SER A 68 -6.44 3.38 4.03
C SER A 68 -6.11 4.71 4.69
N GLN A 69 -6.76 5.04 5.81
CA GLN A 69 -6.49 6.26 6.57
C GLN A 69 -5.22 6.15 7.41
N GLY A 70 -4.98 5.01 8.05
CA GLY A 70 -3.78 4.77 8.86
C GLY A 70 -2.48 4.85 8.05
N VAL A 71 -2.50 4.36 6.80
CA VAL A 71 -1.37 4.46 5.87
C VAL A 71 -1.25 5.86 5.26
N GLY A 72 -2.34 6.63 5.25
CA GLY A 72 -2.42 7.98 4.67
C GLY A 72 -2.83 8.00 3.19
N LEU A 73 -3.36 6.89 2.65
CA LEU A 73 -3.89 6.83 1.28
C LEU A 73 -5.20 7.62 1.14
N GLN A 74 -5.97 7.72 2.22
CA GLN A 74 -7.16 8.55 2.32
C GLN A 74 -7.08 9.45 3.54
N GLY A 75 -7.57 10.68 3.41
CA GLY A 75 -7.70 11.61 4.53
C GLY A 75 -8.85 11.23 5.48
N PRO A 76 -8.97 11.93 6.62
CA PRO A 76 -10.09 11.76 7.57
C PRO A 76 -11.47 11.99 6.94
N ASP A 77 -11.53 12.76 5.84
CA ASP A 77 -12.75 13.03 5.08
C ASP A 77 -12.99 12.02 3.93
N GLY A 78 -12.17 10.98 3.84
CA GLY A 78 -12.28 9.91 2.85
C GLY A 78 -11.72 10.24 1.47
N ARG A 79 -11.10 11.41 1.27
CA ARG A 79 -10.50 11.76 -0.02
C ARG A 79 -9.13 11.10 -0.20
N LEU A 80 -8.86 10.61 -1.41
CA LEU A 80 -7.59 10.00 -1.78
C LEU A 80 -6.44 11.02 -1.79
N ASP A 81 -5.30 10.64 -1.24
CA ASP A 81 -4.03 11.37 -1.33
C ASP A 81 -3.16 10.77 -2.45
N LEU A 82 -3.28 11.32 -3.66
CA LEU A 82 -2.56 10.83 -4.83
C LEU A 82 -1.03 10.85 -4.68
N PRO A 83 -0.40 11.90 -4.12
CA PRO A 83 1.03 11.87 -3.78
C PRO A 83 1.43 10.68 -2.90
N VAL A 84 0.71 10.42 -1.81
CA VAL A 84 1.02 9.29 -0.91
C VAL A 84 0.82 7.96 -1.65
N ILE A 85 -0.31 7.77 -2.33
CA ILE A 85 -0.59 6.55 -3.11
C ILE A 85 0.54 6.29 -4.12
N LYS A 86 0.96 7.30 -4.87
CA LYS A 86 2.08 7.20 -5.83
C LYS A 86 3.36 6.75 -5.14
N SER A 87 3.69 7.32 -3.98
CA SER A 87 4.89 6.95 -3.23
C SER A 87 4.85 5.51 -2.72
N LYS A 88 3.70 5.03 -2.24
CA LYS A 88 3.52 3.66 -1.75
C LYS A 88 3.64 2.63 -2.87
N ILE A 89 3.02 2.88 -4.03
CA ILE A 89 3.14 2.00 -5.20
C ILE A 89 4.61 1.90 -5.66
N ALA A 90 5.36 3.02 -5.63
CA ALA A 90 6.76 3.06 -6.04
C ALA A 90 7.72 2.27 -5.12
N LEU A 91 7.28 1.85 -3.93
CA LEU A 91 8.09 1.00 -3.04
C LEU A 91 8.35 -0.37 -3.69
N SER A 92 7.31 -0.99 -4.26
CA SER A 92 7.37 -2.32 -4.90
C SER A 92 7.41 -2.26 -6.43
N VAL A 93 6.94 -1.17 -7.06
CA VAL A 93 6.93 -1.00 -8.52
C VAL A 93 8.02 -0.05 -8.98
N LYS A 94 9.06 -0.56 -9.66
CA LYS A 94 10.23 0.24 -10.06
C LYS A 94 10.04 1.04 -11.36
N ASP A 95 9.13 0.63 -12.24
CA ASP A 95 8.84 1.35 -13.49
C ASP A 95 7.92 2.57 -13.22
N PRO A 96 8.42 3.81 -13.37
CA PRO A 96 7.63 5.01 -13.10
C PRO A 96 6.40 5.14 -13.99
N ALA A 97 6.46 4.66 -15.24
CA ALA A 97 5.31 4.71 -16.15
C ALA A 97 4.22 3.72 -15.68
N LYS A 98 4.61 2.56 -15.13
CA LYS A 98 3.69 1.64 -14.47
C LYS A 98 3.09 2.26 -13.21
N VAL A 99 3.89 2.91 -12.36
CA VAL A 99 3.40 3.62 -11.16
C VAL A 99 2.33 4.65 -11.55
N ASP A 100 2.63 5.52 -12.52
CA ASP A 100 1.71 6.57 -12.95
C ASP A 100 0.42 6.00 -13.56
N ARG A 101 0.53 4.88 -14.28
CA ARG A 101 -0.65 4.17 -14.80
C ARG A 101 -1.51 3.64 -13.65
N LEU A 102 -0.91 2.97 -12.67
CA LEU A 102 -1.64 2.39 -11.53
C LEU A 102 -2.32 3.45 -10.69
N VAL A 103 -1.68 4.60 -10.45
CA VAL A 103 -2.33 5.74 -9.77
C VAL A 103 -3.59 6.16 -10.54
N ARG A 104 -3.50 6.33 -11.86
CA ARG A 104 -4.66 6.72 -12.68
C ARG A 104 -5.77 5.66 -12.72
N GLU A 105 -5.42 4.38 -12.75
CA GLU A 105 -6.40 3.29 -12.90
C GLU A 105 -7.03 2.88 -11.57
N CYS A 106 -6.27 2.91 -10.47
CA CYS A 106 -6.72 2.38 -9.18
C CYS A 106 -7.18 3.46 -8.19
N ALA A 107 -6.61 4.66 -8.22
CA ALA A 107 -6.97 5.75 -7.29
C ALA A 107 -8.22 6.51 -7.75
N ILE A 108 -9.35 5.78 -7.85
CA ILE A 108 -10.63 6.30 -8.32
C ILE A 108 -11.62 6.37 -7.15
N ALA A 109 -12.05 7.58 -6.82
CA ALA A 109 -13.11 7.81 -5.84
C ALA A 109 -14.40 7.07 -6.24
N LYS A 110 -15.02 6.41 -5.25
CA LYS A 110 -16.30 5.72 -5.38
C LYS A 110 -17.39 6.47 -4.61
N THR A 111 -18.57 5.89 -4.56
CA THR A 111 -19.75 6.48 -3.91
C THR A 111 -19.57 6.73 -2.42
N THR A 112 -18.70 5.96 -1.75
CA THR A 112 -18.36 6.14 -0.33
C THR A 112 -16.85 5.99 -0.11
N PRO A 113 -16.30 6.54 0.99
CA PRO A 113 -14.90 6.35 1.37
C PRO A 113 -14.49 4.87 1.53
N GLU A 114 -15.38 4.05 2.06
CA GLU A 114 -15.19 2.61 2.25
C GLU A 114 -15.04 1.90 0.90
N LYS A 115 -15.97 2.15 -0.04
CA LYS A 115 -15.88 1.58 -1.39
C LYS A 115 -14.67 2.09 -2.16
N THR A 116 -14.22 3.31 -1.85
CA THR A 116 -13.01 3.88 -2.42
C THR A 116 -11.77 3.13 -1.93
N ALA A 117 -11.68 2.87 -0.62
CA ALA A 117 -10.62 2.07 -0.04
C ALA A 117 -10.61 0.65 -0.63
N ILE A 118 -11.73 -0.09 -0.57
CA ILE A 118 -11.80 -1.45 -1.12
C ILE A 118 -11.35 -1.48 -2.58
N ASN A 119 -11.85 -0.56 -3.41
CA ASN A 119 -11.45 -0.49 -4.81
C ASN A 119 -9.95 -0.24 -4.99
N LEU A 120 -9.35 0.65 -4.20
CA LEU A 120 -7.93 0.96 -4.29
C LEU A 120 -7.09 -0.28 -4.00
N PHE A 121 -7.30 -0.93 -2.86
CA PHE A 121 -6.54 -2.11 -2.45
C PHE A 121 -6.71 -3.27 -3.44
N MET A 122 -7.96 -3.63 -3.78
CA MET A 122 -8.26 -4.68 -4.76
C MET A 122 -7.62 -4.43 -6.13
N CYS A 123 -7.66 -3.18 -6.62
CA CYS A 123 -7.07 -2.85 -7.91
C CYS A 123 -5.54 -2.97 -7.90
N LEU A 124 -4.89 -2.54 -6.83
CA LEU A 124 -3.43 -2.59 -6.69
C LEU A 124 -2.92 -4.02 -6.50
N ASP A 125 -3.61 -4.82 -5.68
CA ASP A 125 -3.37 -6.25 -5.49
C ASP A 125 -3.47 -7.01 -6.83
N LYS A 126 -4.58 -6.83 -7.56
CA LYS A 126 -4.78 -7.42 -8.90
C LYS A 126 -3.68 -7.04 -9.91
N ASN A 127 -2.99 -5.94 -9.69
CA ASN A 127 -1.89 -5.45 -10.54
C ASN A 127 -0.48 -5.81 -10.01
N GLY A 128 -0.41 -6.63 -8.96
CA GLY A 128 0.81 -7.17 -8.37
C GLY A 128 1.62 -6.13 -7.57
N VAL A 129 0.94 -5.18 -6.91
CA VAL A 129 1.59 -4.24 -5.98
C VAL A 129 1.71 -4.92 -4.62
N THR A 130 2.88 -5.50 -4.35
CA THR A 130 3.09 -6.40 -3.20
C THR A 130 3.12 -5.68 -1.85
N TYR A 131 3.26 -4.35 -1.83
CA TYR A 131 3.20 -3.57 -0.59
C TYR A 131 1.86 -3.77 0.16
N PHE A 132 0.80 -4.13 -0.57
CA PHE A 132 -0.55 -4.31 -0.01
C PHE A 132 -0.97 -5.79 0.11
N HIS A 133 -0.04 -6.74 -0.09
CA HIS A 133 -0.30 -8.18 0.02
C HIS A 133 -0.05 -8.68 1.47
N GLU A 134 -0.92 -8.34 2.42
CA GLU A 134 -0.79 -8.88 3.79
C GLU A 134 -2.10 -9.46 4.36
N PHE A 135 -3.13 -9.62 3.54
CA PHE A 135 -4.42 -10.17 3.98
C PHE A 135 -4.74 -11.45 3.20
#